data_AF-A0A6A6EA76-F1
#
_entry.id   AF-A0A6A6EA76-F1
#
_cell.length_a   1.000
_cell.length_b   1.000
_cell.length_c   1.000
_cell.angle_alpha   90.00
_cell.angle_beta   90.00
_cell.angle_gamma   90.00
#
_symmetry.space_group_name_H-M   'P 1'
#
loop_
_entity.id
_entity.type
_entity.pdbx_description
1 polymer ?
#
loop_
_entity_poly.entity_id
_entity_poly.type
_entity_poly.pdbx_seq_one_letter_code
_entity_poly.pdbx_strand_id
1 'polypeptide(L)'
;MIRRDQFVLLAKSRAWQSISHEMIEVIVINGSESNWTDADGVWSEHCGVGPSGAVLVRPDGIVAYRFQDDKLASQRAAELRIRELVNRLLKL
;
A
#
# COMPACT_ATOMS: atom_id res chain seq x y z
N MET A 1 -0.96 -9.31 11.84
CA MET A 1 0.17 -10.20 11.49
C MET A 1 0.33 -10.12 9.98
N ILE A 2 1.45 -9.60 9.46
CA ILE A 2 1.70 -9.56 8.02
C ILE A 2 1.89 -11.00 7.53
N ARG A 3 1.13 -11.41 6.50
CA ARG A 3 1.30 -12.74 5.90
C ARG A 3 2.62 -12.78 5.12
N ARG A 4 3.45 -13.80 5.39
CA ARG A 4 4.81 -13.93 4.83
C ARG A 4 4.87 -14.29 3.34
N ASP A 5 3.71 -14.47 2.71
CA ASP A 5 3.52 -14.83 1.31
C ASP A 5 2.80 -13.74 0.50
N GLN A 6 2.51 -12.58 1.10
CA GLN A 6 1.75 -11.51 0.46
C GLN A 6 2.47 -10.17 0.52
N PHE A 7 2.25 -9.36 -0.52
CA PHE A 7 2.59 -7.95 -0.48
C PHE A 7 1.57 -7.22 0.40
N VAL A 8 1.99 -6.12 1.01
CA VAL A 8 1.11 -5.26 1.80
C VAL A 8 1.14 -3.85 1.23
N LEU A 9 -0.03 -3.30 0.99
CA LEU A 9 -0.21 -1.90 0.60
C LEU A 9 -0.69 -1.10 1.81
N LEU A 10 0.19 -0.26 2.37
CA LEU A 10 -0.07 0.58 3.53
C LEU A 10 -0.46 1.99 3.09
N ALA A 11 -1.59 2.50 3.58
CA ALA A 11 -2.06 3.86 3.29
C ALA A 11 -2.81 4.46 4.49
N LYS A 12 -2.93 5.79 4.57
CA LYS A 12 -3.90 6.46 5.47
C LYS A 12 -5.21 6.80 4.74
N SER A 13 -5.17 7.00 3.43
CA SER A 13 -6.36 7.32 2.64
C SER A 13 -7.21 6.07 2.37
N ARG A 14 -8.51 6.18 2.62
CA ARG A 14 -9.50 5.12 2.31
C ARG A 14 -9.71 4.90 0.82
N ALA A 15 -9.23 5.80 -0.04
CA ALA A 15 -9.30 5.63 -1.49
C ALA A 15 -8.58 4.35 -1.98
N TRP A 16 -7.68 3.80 -1.18
CA TRP A 16 -6.95 2.57 -1.46
C TRP A 16 -7.70 1.30 -1.07
N GLN A 17 -8.73 1.39 -0.22
CA GLN A 17 -9.45 0.24 0.34
C GLN A 17 -10.16 -0.60 -0.73
N SER A 18 -10.57 0.04 -1.82
CA SER A 18 -11.26 -0.59 -2.94
C SER A 18 -10.33 -1.34 -3.90
N ILE A 19 -9.00 -1.24 -3.71
CA ILE A 19 -8.04 -2.02 -4.48
C ILE A 19 -8.16 -3.50 -4.08
N SER A 20 -8.47 -4.34 -5.06
CA SER A 20 -8.56 -5.78 -4.87
C SER A 20 -7.54 -6.51 -5.74
N HIS A 21 -6.64 -7.27 -5.10
CA HIS A 21 -5.64 -8.09 -5.77
C HIS A 21 -5.29 -9.32 -4.92
N GLU A 22 -5.20 -10.49 -5.55
CA GLU A 22 -5.02 -11.79 -4.87
C GLU A 22 -3.76 -11.90 -3.99
N MET A 23 -2.68 -11.22 -4.39
CA MET A 23 -1.38 -11.24 -3.69
C MET A 23 -1.12 -10.01 -2.81
N ILE A 24 -2.12 -9.13 -2.62
CA ILE A 24 -1.94 -7.88 -1.90
C ILE A 24 -2.99 -7.74 -0.81
N GLU A 25 -2.52 -7.58 0.41
CA GLU A 25 -3.32 -7.12 1.52
C GLU A 25 -3.30 -5.59 1.55
N VAL A 26 -4.47 -4.96 1.53
CA VAL A 26 -4.58 -3.51 1.70
C VAL A 26 -4.84 -3.21 3.17
N ILE A 27 -4.01 -2.36 3.75
CA ILE A 27 -4.14 -1.91 5.13
C ILE A 27 -4.25 -0.39 5.14
N VAL A 28 -5.45 0.08 5.48
CA VAL A 28 -5.69 1.51 5.73
C VAL A 28 -5.45 1.79 7.21
N ILE A 29 -4.32 2.40 7.53
CA ILE A 29 -3.91 2.76 8.89
C ILE A 29 -4.90 3.76 9.47
N ASN A 30 -5.33 3.55 10.72
CA ASN A 30 -6.44 4.26 11.38
C ASN A 30 -7.79 4.12 10.62
N GLY A 31 -7.90 3.16 9.71
CA GLY A 31 -9.14 2.82 9.02
C GLY A 31 -10.05 1.97 9.91
N SER A 32 -11.36 2.16 9.80
CA SER A 32 -12.38 1.48 10.63
C SER A 32 -12.42 -0.04 10.46
N GLU A 33 -11.92 -0.55 9.33
CA GLU A 33 -11.87 -1.98 9.03
C GLU A 33 -10.48 -2.61 9.30
N SER A 34 -9.50 -1.80 9.69
CA SER A 34 -8.15 -2.28 9.98
C SER A 34 -7.94 -2.37 11.49
N ASN A 35 -7.18 -3.38 11.93
CA ASN A 35 -6.67 -3.44 13.30
C ASN A 35 -5.33 -2.69 13.45
N TRP A 36 -5.04 -1.76 12.54
CA TRP A 36 -3.77 -1.04 12.49
C TRP A 36 -3.97 0.42 12.83
N THR A 37 -3.33 0.85 13.91
CA THR A 37 -3.35 2.23 14.38
C THR A 37 -1.94 2.79 14.35
N ASP A 38 -1.81 4.03 13.88
CA ASP A 38 -0.59 4.83 14.01
C ASP A 38 -0.47 5.33 15.46
N ALA A 39 -0.05 4.44 16.36
CA ALA A 39 -0.11 4.68 17.81
C ALA A 39 0.71 5.90 18.25
N ASP A 40 1.87 6.11 17.63
CA ASP A 40 2.77 7.21 17.94
C ASP A 40 2.56 8.44 17.03
N GLY A 41 1.66 8.35 16.03
CA GLY A 41 1.39 9.43 15.08
C GLY A 41 2.49 9.70 14.06
N VAL A 42 3.55 8.89 14.04
CA VAL A 42 4.78 9.13 13.27
C VAL A 42 4.74 8.57 11.84
N TRP A 43 3.68 7.86 11.45
CA TRP A 43 3.58 7.29 10.09
C TRP A 43 3.83 8.33 9.01
N SER A 44 3.20 9.51 9.13
CA SER A 44 3.28 10.57 8.12
C SER A 44 4.70 11.13 7.95
N GLU A 45 5.55 11.02 8.98
CA GLU A 45 6.93 11.48 8.95
C GLU A 45 7.86 10.44 8.29
N HIS A 46 7.58 9.15 8.47
CA HIS A 46 8.48 8.07 8.03
C HIS A 46 8.08 7.39 6.72
N CYS A 47 6.80 7.43 6.31
CA CYS A 47 6.33 6.65 5.15
C CYS A 47 6.88 7.18 3.81
N GLY A 48 7.25 8.47 3.74
CA GLY A 48 7.81 9.09 2.55
C GLY A 48 6.79 9.24 1.40
N VAL A 49 5.50 9.29 1.73
CA VAL A 49 4.40 9.61 0.82
C VAL A 49 3.53 10.69 1.44
N GLY A 50 2.80 11.44 0.61
CA GLY A 50 1.83 12.41 1.11
C GLY A 50 0.57 11.75 1.71
N PRO A 51 -0.38 12.55 2.20
CA PRO A 51 -1.57 12.07 2.92
C PRO A 51 -2.45 11.11 2.12
N SER A 52 -2.46 11.23 0.79
CA SER A 52 -3.24 10.37 -0.10
C SER A 52 -2.43 9.24 -0.74
N GLY A 53 -1.11 9.23 -0.57
CA GLY A 53 -0.23 8.20 -1.09
C GLY A 53 -0.32 6.85 -0.35
N ALA A 54 0.46 5.89 -0.86
CA ALA A 54 0.56 4.53 -0.29
C ALA A 54 1.93 3.92 -0.49
N VAL A 55 2.27 2.94 0.36
CA VAL A 55 3.54 2.22 0.33
C VAL A 55 3.28 0.74 0.08
N LEU A 56 3.83 0.20 -1.02
CA LEU A 56 3.80 -1.23 -1.31
C LEU A 56 5.04 -1.89 -0.73
N VAL A 57 4.83 -2.86 0.16
CA VAL A 57 5.87 -3.60 0.88
C VAL A 57 5.85 -5.06 0.45
N ARG A 58 7.03 -5.63 0.21
CA ARG A 58 7.23 -7.04 -0.11
C ARG A 58 7.04 -7.92 1.13
N PRO A 59 6.82 -9.24 0.96
CA PRO A 59 6.71 -10.15 2.10
C PRO A 59 7.96 -10.19 3.00
N ASP A 60 9.13 -9.81 2.47
CA ASP A 60 10.40 -9.70 3.21
C ASP A 60 10.56 -8.38 4.00
N GLY A 61 9.54 -7.50 3.97
CA GLY A 61 9.54 -6.22 4.67
C GLY A 61 10.21 -5.07 3.90
N ILE A 62 10.72 -5.31 2.69
CA ILE A 62 11.35 -4.28 1.86
C ILE A 62 10.28 -3.48 1.11
N VAL A 63 10.40 -2.16 1.10
CA VAL A 63 9.53 -1.30 0.29
C VAL A 63 9.81 -1.52 -1.20
N ALA A 64 8.82 -2.04 -1.92
CA ALA A 64 8.88 -2.19 -3.37
C ALA A 64 8.59 -0.88 -4.10
N TYR A 65 7.62 -0.10 -3.61
CA TYR A 65 7.19 1.11 -4.31
C TYR A 65 6.48 2.10 -3.38
N ARG A 66 6.53 3.38 -3.74
CA ARG A 66 5.81 4.48 -3.10
C ARG A 66 4.94 5.20 -4.12
N PHE A 67 3.64 5.19 -3.89
CA PHE A 67 2.65 5.93 -4.66
C PHE A 67 2.51 7.32 -4.04
N GLN A 68 2.93 8.34 -4.79
CA GLN A 68 2.79 9.74 -4.40
C GLN A 68 1.41 10.27 -4.82
N ASP A 69 0.92 11.26 -4.08
CA ASP A 69 -0.42 11.85 -4.18
C ASP A 69 -0.84 12.19 -5.62
N ASP A 70 0.05 12.80 -6.39
CA ASP A 70 -0.27 13.26 -7.76
C ASP A 70 -0.13 12.18 -8.83
N LYS A 71 0.40 10.99 -8.49
CA LYS A 71 0.73 9.96 -9.48
C LYS A 71 -0.44 9.07 -9.88
N LEU A 72 -1.58 9.18 -9.20
CA LEU A 72 -2.73 8.33 -9.43
C LEU A 72 -3.97 9.16 -9.73
N ALA A 73 -4.12 9.49 -11.01
CA ALA A 73 -5.28 10.21 -11.53
C ALA A 73 -6.60 9.44 -11.37
N SER A 74 -6.55 8.11 -11.18
CA SER A 74 -7.74 7.28 -10.95
C SER A 74 -7.40 5.97 -10.24
N GLN A 75 -8.41 5.39 -9.57
CA GLN A 75 -8.29 4.07 -8.94
C GLN A 75 -7.87 2.98 -9.94
N ARG A 76 -8.41 3.01 -11.17
CA ARG A 76 -8.06 2.05 -12.23
C ARG A 76 -6.59 2.13 -12.62
N ALA A 77 -6.03 3.34 -12.68
CA ALA A 77 -4.59 3.53 -12.93
C ALA A 77 -3.74 2.94 -11.80
N ALA A 78 -4.19 3.09 -10.55
CA ALA A 78 -3.53 2.50 -9.40
C ALA A 78 -3.50 0.97 -9.47
N GLU A 79 -4.63 0.33 -9.77
CA GLU A 79 -4.73 -1.13 -9.90
C GLU A 79 -3.82 -1.67 -11.01
N LEU A 80 -3.80 -1.03 -12.18
CA LEU A 80 -2.94 -1.43 -13.29
C LEU A 80 -1.45 -1.31 -12.92
N ARG A 81 -1.07 -0.22 -12.26
CA ARG A 81 0.31 -0.01 -11.82
C ARG A 81 0.73 -1.03 -10.77
N ILE A 82 -0.17 -1.34 -9.84
CA ILE A 82 0.04 -2.37 -8.83
C ILE A 82 0.29 -3.73 -9.50
N ARG A 83 -0.57 -4.13 -10.46
CA ARG A 83 -0.41 -5.39 -11.21
C ARG A 83 0.91 -5.45 -11.95
N GLU A 84 1.30 -4.37 -12.62
CA GLU A 84 2.58 -4.26 -13.31
C GLU A 84 3.77 -4.46 -12.34
N LEU A 85 3.75 -3.78 -11.19
CA LEU A 85 4.80 -3.87 -10.18
C LEU A 85 4.90 -5.28 -9.60
N VAL A 86 3.78 -5.90 -9.22
CA VAL A 86 3.78 -7.28 -8.70
C VAL A 86 4.31 -8.26 -9.73
N ASN A 87 3.83 -8.19 -10.98
CA ASN A 87 4.33 -9.05 -12.06
C ASN A 87 5.82 -8.87 -12.31
N ARG A 88 6.34 -7.64 -12.24
CA ARG A 88 7.77 -7.37 -12.38
C ARG A 88 8.58 -7.98 -11.23
N LEU A 89 8.06 -7.90 -10.01
CA LEU A 89 8.76 -8.39 -8.80
C LEU A 89 8.74 -9.91 -8.66
N LEU A 90 7.75 -10.58 -9.24
CA LEU A 90 7.65 -12.05 -9.27
C LEU A 90 8.42 -12.69 -10.42
N LYS A 91 8.85 -11.90 -11.41
CA LYS A 91 9.69 -12.35 -12.53
C LYS A 91 11.20 -12.19 -12.27
N LEU A 92 11.57 -11.73 -11.07
CA LEU A 92 12.94 -11.79 -10.55
C LEU A 92 13.25 -13.22 -10.10
#